data_AF-L8HAS9-F1
#
_entry.id   AF-L8HAS9-F1
#
_cell.length_a   1.000
_cell.length_b   1.000
_cell.length_c   1.000
_cell.angle_alpha   90.00
_cell.angle_beta   90.00
_cell.angle_gamma   90.00
#
_symmetry.space_group_name_H-M   'P 1'
#
loop_
_entity.id
_entity.type
_entity.pdbx_description
1 polymer ?
#
loop_
_entity_poly.entity_id
_entity_poly.type
_entity_poly.pdbx_seq_one_letter_code
_entity_poly.pdbx_strand_id
1 'polypeptide(L)' 'MAQAKVFNVGQLLDFEWKLGVAVESNNCKKLNAPFVSILLRTLDDNGKVVSHAFELSFPEFQEFAKNFRDISNLMESL' A
#
# COMPACT_ATOMS: atom_id res chain seq x y z
N MET A 1 -11.64 37.12 7.15
CA MET A 1 -11.24 36.22 6.05
C MET A 1 -10.96 34.86 6.66
N ALA A 2 -11.88 33.90 6.51
CA ALA A 2 -11.68 32.54 7.00
C ALA A 2 -10.62 31.86 6.11
N GLN A 3 -9.49 31.46 6.70
CA GLN A 3 -8.44 30.75 6.00
C GLN A 3 -9.01 29.39 5.56
N ALA A 4 -9.01 29.10 4.26
CA ALA A 4 -9.39 27.78 3.76
C ALA A 4 -8.40 26.77 4.33
N LYS A 5 -8.83 25.99 5.32
CA LYS A 5 -8.04 24.88 5.85
C LYS A 5 -7.97 23.84 4.74
N VAL A 6 -6.86 23.82 4.00
CA VAL A 6 -6.56 22.74 3.06
C VAL A 6 -6.55 21.47 3.91
N PHE A 7 -7.53 20.59 3.67
CA PHE A 7 -7.67 19.34 4.40
C PHE A 7 -6.54 18.43 3.93
N ASN A 8 -5.42 18.44 4.65
CA ASN A 8 -4.28 17.59 4.34
C ASN A 8 -4.61 16.17 4.81
N VAL A 9 -4.96 15.29 3.87
CA VAL A 9 -5.25 13.86 4.14
C VAL A 9 -3.95 13.03 4.27
N GLY A 10 -2.81 13.72 4.27
CA GLY A 10 -1.49 13.12 4.14
C GLY A 10 -1.05 12.98 2.68
N GLN A 11 0.25 12.85 2.46
CA GLN A 11 0.84 12.72 1.13
C GLN A 11 1.61 11.41 1.04
N LEU A 12 1.39 10.64 -0.02
CA LEU A 12 2.23 9.47 -0.32
C LEU A 12 3.61 9.96 -0.78
N LEU A 13 4.65 9.59 -0.05
CA LEU A 13 6.04 9.94 -0.37
C LEU A 13 6.76 8.84 -1.14
N ASP A 14 6.52 7.59 -0.74
CA ASP A 14 7.26 6.45 -1.26
C ASP A 14 6.43 5.17 -1.21
N PHE A 15 6.73 4.27 -2.14
CA PHE A 15 6.10 2.96 -2.29
C PHE A 15 7.19 1.94 -2.60
N GLU A 16 7.57 1.14 -1.61
CA GLU A 16 8.49 0.03 -1.77
C GLU A 16 7.72 -1.29 -1.66
N TRP A 17 8.11 -2.29 -2.44
CA TRP A 17 7.48 -3.60 -2.39
C TRP A 17 8.47 -4.73 -2.68
N LYS A 18 8.13 -5.93 -2.19
CA LYS A 18 8.85 -7.17 -2.50
C LYS A 18 7.86 -8.31 -2.68
N LEU A 19 8.13 -9.19 -3.65
CA LEU A 19 7.47 -10.49 -3.79
C LEU A 19 8.26 -11.52 -2.98
N GLY A 20 7.60 -12.16 -2.03
CA GLY A 20 8.14 -13.26 -1.24
C GLY A 20 7.40 -14.56 -1.51
N VAL A 21 8.05 -15.68 -1.22
CA VAL A 21 7.41 -16.99 -1.09
C VAL A 21 7.73 -17.49 0.30
N ALA A 22 6.70 -17.87 1.04
CA ALA A 22 6.89 -18.45 2.34
C ALA A 22 7.19 -19.95 2.16
N VAL A 23 8.03 -20.53 3.02
CA VAL A 23 8.41 -21.96 2.91
C VAL A 23 7.86 -22.71 4.11
N GLU A 24 7.37 -23.93 3.86
CA GLU A 24 6.81 -24.80 4.88
C GLU A 24 7.75 -24.95 6.09
N SER A 25 7.17 -24.97 7.29
CA SER A 25 7.89 -25.28 8.53
C SER A 25 7.24 -26.45 9.25
N ASN A 26 7.92 -27.04 10.24
CA ASN A 26 7.40 -28.15 11.05
C ASN A 26 6.00 -27.87 11.66
N ASN A 27 5.62 -26.60 11.79
CA ASN A 27 4.35 -26.14 12.36
C ASN A 27 3.39 -25.51 11.33
N CYS A 28 3.74 -25.43 10.03
CA CYS A 28 2.90 -24.76 9.04
C CYS A 28 2.94 -25.48 7.68
N LYS A 29 1.97 -26.38 7.45
CA LYS A 29 1.97 -27.39 6.37
C LYS A 29 1.56 -26.91 4.97
N LYS A 30 1.36 -25.60 4.76
CA LYS A 30 0.89 -25.05 3.47
C LYS A 30 1.39 -23.62 3.26
N LEU A 31 2.71 -23.42 3.22
CA LEU A 31 3.27 -22.07 3.06
C LEU A 31 3.76 -21.73 1.66
N ASN A 32 3.73 -22.67 0.69
CA ASN A 32 4.19 -22.46 -0.70
C ASN A 32 3.25 -21.53 -1.52
N ALA A 33 2.81 -20.42 -0.95
CA ALA A 33 2.04 -19.39 -1.59
C ALA A 33 2.87 -18.09 -1.65
N PRO A 34 2.89 -17.40 -2.80
CA PRO A 34 3.51 -16.09 -2.88
C PRO A 34 2.72 -15.06 -2.08
N PHE A 35 3.43 -14.10 -1.51
CA PHE A 35 2.87 -12.92 -0.85
C PHE A 35 3.65 -11.68 -1.27
N VAL A 36 3.02 -10.51 -1.19
CA VAL A 36 3.66 -9.23 -1.47
C VAL A 36 3.75 -8.45 -0.16
N SER A 37 4.95 -8.07 0.26
CA SER A 37 5.11 -7.10 1.35
C SER A 37 5.26 -5.71 0.74
N ILE A 38 4.56 -4.74 1.31
CA ILE A 38 4.58 -3.33 0.90
C ILE A 38 5.03 -2.49 2.08
N LEU A 39 5.86 -1.48 1.80
CA LEU A 39 6.24 -0.41 2.72
C LEU A 39 5.84 0.92 2.08
N LEU A 40 4.85 1.59 2.66
CA LEU A 40 4.43 2.93 2.28
C LEU A 40 5.06 3.95 3.22
N ARG A 41 5.58 5.04 2.65
CA ARG A 41 5.97 6.21 3.46
C ARG A 41 5.02 7.35 3.14
N THR A 42 4.43 7.96 4.16
CA THR A 42 3.48 9.07 4.02
C THR A 42 3.89 10.24 4.87
N LEU A 43 3.61 11.47 4.44
CA LEU A 43 3.51 12.61 5.36
C LEU A 43 2.14 12.59 6.03
N ASP A 44 2.11 12.69 7.35
CA ASP A 44 0.86 12.93 8.08
C ASP A 44 0.42 14.40 7.99
N ASP A 45 -0.69 14.72 8.63
CA ASP A 45 -1.25 16.07 8.71
C ASP A 45 -0.36 17.08 9.45
N ASN A 46 0.59 16.59 10.25
CA ASN A 46 1.59 17.38 10.96
C ASN A 46 2.93 17.49 10.20
N GLY A 47 3.01 16.94 8.98
CA GLY A 47 4.22 16.94 8.17
C GLY A 47 5.30 15.96 8.64
N LYS A 48 4.94 14.98 9.48
CA LYS A 48 5.86 13.92 9.91
C LYS A 48 5.81 12.75 8.92
N VAL A 49 6.98 12.19 8.61
CA VAL A 49 7.08 10.95 7.84
C VAL A 49 6.68 9.76 8.70
N VAL A 50 5.70 9.00 8.21
CA VAL A 50 5.17 7.78 8.83
C VAL A 50 5.33 6.62 7.86
N SER A 51 5.81 5.47 8.37
CA SER A 51 5.98 4.25 7.60
C SER A 51 4.89 3.24 7.93
N HIS A 52 4.26 2.67 6.90
CA HIS A 52 3.23 1.64 7.01
C HIS A 52 3.70 0.38 6.30
N ALA A 53 3.86 -0.72 7.04
CA ALA A 53 4.27 -2.01 6.48
C ALA A 53 3.12 -3.00 6.60
N PHE A 54 2.81 -3.68 5.50
CA PHE A 54 1.78 -4.73 5.48
C PHE A 54 2.07 -5.75 4.39
N GLU A 55 1.40 -6.90 4.48
CA GLU A 55 1.51 -8.00 3.54
C GLU A 55 0.16 -8.31 2.93
N LEU A 56 0.17 -8.65 1.65
CA LEU A 56 -1.00 -9.10 0.90
C LEU A 56 -0.72 -10.50 0.38
N SER A 57 -1.71 -11.38 0.47
CA SER A 57 -1.71 -12.58 -0.35
C SER A 57 -1.73 -12.20 -1.83
N PHE A 58 -1.30 -13.11 -2.70
CA PHE A 58 -1.29 -12.84 -4.14
C PHE A 58 -2.66 -12.42 -4.71
N PRO A 59 -3.80 -13.05 -4.35
CA PRO A 59 -5.11 -12.59 -4.80
C PRO A 59 -5.47 -11.17 -4.31
N GLU A 60 -5.19 -10.86 -3.04
CA GLU A 60 -5.44 -9.51 -2.49
C GLU A 60 -4.59 -8.45 -3.20
N PHE A 61 -3.35 -8.78 -3.55
CA PHE A 61 -2.49 -7.89 -4.33
C PHE A 61 -3.03 -7.66 -5.74
N GLN A 62 -3.59 -8.68 -6.40
CA GLN A 62 -4.20 -8.51 -7.72
C GLN A 62 -5.39 -7.55 -7.68
N GLU A 63 -6.23 -7.65 -6.66
CA GLU A 63 -7.35 -6.71 -6.44
C GLU A 63 -6.84 -5.30 -6.13
N PHE A 64 -5.85 -5.18 -5.25
CA PHE A 64 -5.20 -3.91 -4.92
C PHE A 64 -4.64 -3.22 -6.18
N ALA A 65 -3.90 -3.94 -7.01
CA ALA A 65 -3.32 -3.41 -8.25
C ALA A 65 -4.38 -2.97 -9.26
N LYS A 66 -5.48 -3.72 -9.37
CA LYS A 66 -6.62 -3.32 -10.19
C LYS A 66 -7.22 -2.00 -9.71
N ASN A 67 -7.51 -1.89 -8.41
CA ASN A 67 -8.09 -0.68 -7.83
C ASN A 67 -7.19 0.53 -8.05
N PHE A 68 -5.87 0.36 -7.91
CA PHE A 68 -4.90 1.43 -8.17
C PHE A 68 -4.94 1.92 -9.62
N ARG A 69 -5.10 0.99 -10.58
CA ARG A 69 -5.24 1.33 -12.00
C ARG A 69 -6.55 2.05 -12.29
N ASP A 70 -7.64 1.61 -11.69
CA ASP A 70 -8.95 2.26 -11.84
C ASP A 70 -8.92 3.69 -11.30
N ILE A 71 -8.25 3.92 -10.17
CA ILE A 71 -8.01 5.27 -9.61
C ILE A 71 -7.17 6.12 -10.58
N SER A 72 -6.09 5.57 -11.14
CA SER A 72 -5.25 6.28 -12.12
C SER A 72 -6.06 6.71 -13.34
N ASN A 73 -6.87 5.82 -13.91
CA ASN A 73 -7.72 6.12 -15.05
C ASN A 73 -8.74 7.22 -14.73
N LEU A 74 -9.34 7.18 -13.53
CA LEU A 74 -10.26 8.22 -13.09
C LEU A 74 -9.55 9.57 -12.96
N MET A 75 -8.35 9.60 -12.37
CA MET A 75 -7.55 10.83 -12.21
C MET A 75 -7.16 11.43 -13.56
N GLU A 76 -6.82 10.62 -14.56
CA GLU A 76 -6.51 11.08 -15.92
C GLU A 76 -7.73 11.62 -16.68
N SER A 77 -8.94 11.23 -16.26
CA SER A 77 -10.20 11.66 -16.88
C SER A 77 -10.77 12.97 -16.33
N LEU A 78 -10.16 13.51 -15.26
CA LEU A 78 -10.54 14.76 -14.59
C LEU A 78 -9.71 15.94 -15.08
#